data_AF-A0A1T1AP14-F1
#
_entry.id   AF-A0A1T1AP14-F1
#
_cell.length_a   1.000
_cell.length_b   1.000
_cell.length_c   1.000
_cell.angle_alpha   90.00
_cell.angle_beta   90.00
_cell.angle_gamma   90.00
#
_symmetry.space_group_name_H-M   'P 1'
#
loop_
_entity.id
_entity.type
_entity.pdbx_description
1 polymer ?
#
loop_
_entity_poly.entity_id
_entity_poly.type
_entity_poly.pdbx_seq_one_letter_code
_entity_poly.pdbx_strand_id
1 'polypeptide(L)'
;MSATVLLDQVVARVRAKFTKTEVATVQPYAGEFSAAEIPFKSYNCPAIFVTVQGWQPADSDCRLTGKHANKVQLAAFVVFKHADRNKRMAGAMLLAERLGIVMRQWEPMRETANANLPVTIAGLEADATCENLYGRALDAAGQALFLVDWHQCVKPEVPMEQIWDLLAVGIVDNTRGGTVPADAADTGVVPVVTDDVKFIQT
;
A
#
# COMPACT_ATOMS: atom_id res chain seq x y z
N MET A 1 8.20 1.19 9.33
CA MET A 1 7.28 0.24 9.99
C MET A 1 5.89 0.80 10.18
N SER A 2 5.68 1.89 10.93
CA SER A 2 4.32 2.44 11.08
C SER A 2 3.70 2.91 9.77
N ALA A 3 4.52 3.45 8.87
CA ALA A 3 4.10 3.84 7.52
C ALA A 3 3.77 2.64 6.61
N THR A 4 4.43 1.49 6.77
CA THR A 4 4.14 0.29 5.96
C THR A 4 2.84 -0.37 6.42
N VAL A 5 2.64 -0.50 7.73
CA VAL A 5 1.35 -0.98 8.28
C VAL A 5 0.21 -0.05 7.88
N LEU A 6 0.44 1.27 7.91
CA LEU A 6 -0.54 2.23 7.42
C LEU A 6 -0.87 2.00 5.95
N LEU A 7 0.14 1.84 5.09
CA LEU A 7 -0.06 1.59 3.66
C LEU A 7 -0.90 0.33 3.44
N ASP A 8 -0.61 -0.76 4.16
CA ASP A 8 -1.37 -2.01 4.06
C ASP A 8 -2.83 -1.83 4.48
N GLN A 9 -3.07 -1.10 5.58
CA GLN A 9 -4.41 -0.79 6.06
C GLN A 9 -5.19 0.10 5.08
N VAL A 10 -4.53 1.09 4.48
CA VAL A 10 -5.13 1.94 3.44
C VAL A 10 -5.48 1.10 2.21
N VAL A 11 -4.57 0.25 1.73
CA VAL A 11 -4.84 -0.63 0.57
C VAL A 11 -5.99 -1.58 0.86
N ALA A 12 -6.02 -2.18 2.06
CA ALA A 12 -7.12 -3.04 2.49
C ALA A 12 -8.45 -2.28 2.55
N ARG A 13 -8.44 -1.06 3.09
CA ARG A 13 -9.62 -0.19 3.15
C ARG A 13 -10.15 0.16 1.77
N VAL A 14 -9.29 0.58 0.85
CA VAL A 14 -9.68 0.89 -0.53
C VAL A 14 -10.25 -0.34 -1.20
N ARG A 15 -9.59 -1.51 -1.10
CA ARG A 15 -10.11 -2.78 -1.65
C ARG A 15 -11.47 -3.17 -1.07
N ALA A 16 -11.74 -2.88 0.20
CA ALA A 16 -13.04 -3.16 0.82
C ALA A 16 -14.15 -2.20 0.36
N LYS A 17 -13.80 -1.00 -0.14
CA LYS A 17 -14.76 0.06 -0.51
C LYS A 17 -15.02 0.18 -2.01
N PHE A 18 -14.18 -0.44 -2.83
CA PHE A 18 -14.34 -0.51 -4.28
C PHE A 18 -14.50 -1.96 -4.71
N THR A 19 -15.53 -2.24 -5.50
CA THR A 19 -15.69 -3.57 -6.08
C THR A 19 -14.71 -3.76 -7.25
N LYS A 20 -14.43 -5.02 -7.63
CA LYS A 20 -13.56 -5.32 -8.78
C LYS A 20 -14.10 -4.77 -10.11
N THR A 21 -15.39 -4.49 -10.20
CA THR A 21 -16.01 -3.88 -11.39
C THR A 21 -15.79 -2.37 -11.44
N GLU A 22 -15.65 -1.72 -10.28
CA GLU A 22 -15.39 -0.28 -10.17
C GLU A 22 -13.90 0.02 -10.30
N VAL A 23 -13.07 -0.78 -9.62
CA VAL A 23 -11.62 -0.67 -9.65
C VAL A 23 -11.03 -2.07 -9.80
N ALA A 24 -10.46 -2.35 -10.96
CA ALA A 24 -9.92 -3.67 -11.28
C ALA A 24 -8.63 -3.95 -10.49
N THR A 25 -7.83 -2.92 -10.24
CA THR A 25 -6.52 -3.04 -9.60
C THR A 25 -6.38 -2.04 -8.45
N VAL A 26 -6.12 -2.54 -7.24
CA VAL A 26 -5.71 -1.71 -6.10
C VAL A 26 -4.45 -2.34 -5.51
N GLN A 27 -3.33 -1.64 -5.49
CA GLN A 27 -2.07 -2.18 -4.99
C GLN A 27 -1.13 -1.11 -4.45
N PRO A 28 -0.21 -1.47 -3.54
CA PRO A 28 0.87 -0.58 -3.14
C PRO A 28 1.81 -0.29 -4.31
N TYR A 29 2.45 0.87 -4.27
CA TYR A 29 3.35 1.36 -5.28
C TYR A 29 4.54 2.07 -4.66
N ALA A 30 5.72 1.86 -5.23
CA ALA A 30 6.93 2.56 -4.84
C ALA A 30 7.25 3.62 -5.90
N GLY A 31 7.35 4.88 -5.47
CA GLY A 31 7.76 6.01 -6.32
C GLY A 31 6.61 6.84 -6.90
N GLU A 32 6.95 7.70 -7.84
CA GLU A 32 6.01 8.57 -8.55
C GLU A 32 5.45 7.84 -9.77
N PHE A 33 4.15 7.55 -9.79
CA PHE A 33 3.52 6.95 -10.97
C PHE A 33 3.31 8.01 -12.04
N SER A 34 4.12 7.98 -13.09
CA SER A 34 4.11 8.97 -14.16
C SER A 34 3.76 8.37 -15.52
N ALA A 35 3.50 9.26 -16.49
CA ALA A 35 3.22 8.86 -17.88
C ALA A 35 4.33 8.00 -18.51
N ALA A 36 5.58 8.17 -18.05
CA ALA A 36 6.74 7.44 -18.55
C ALA A 36 6.74 5.96 -18.13
N GLU A 37 6.07 5.61 -17.03
CA GLU A 37 6.06 4.25 -16.50
C GLU A 37 4.93 3.37 -17.04
N ILE A 38 3.89 3.99 -17.60
CA ILE A 38 2.71 3.31 -18.16
C ILE A 38 3.06 2.22 -19.17
N PRO A 39 4.01 2.41 -20.11
CA PRO A 39 4.36 1.37 -21.07
C PRO A 39 5.04 0.15 -20.45
N PHE A 40 5.65 0.30 -19.27
CA PHE A 40 6.47 -0.73 -18.62
C PHE A 40 5.71 -1.52 -17.56
N LYS A 41 4.47 -1.14 -17.22
CA LYS A 41 3.66 -1.79 -16.20
C LYS A 41 2.37 -2.35 -16.80
N SER A 42 2.14 -3.63 -16.59
CA SER A 42 0.89 -4.29 -16.95
C SER A 42 -0.09 -4.22 -15.78
N TYR A 43 -1.26 -3.60 -15.99
CA TYR A 43 -2.33 -3.52 -15.01
C TYR A 43 -3.69 -3.32 -15.71
N ASN A 44 -4.77 -3.67 -15.01
CA ASN A 44 -6.13 -3.49 -15.51
C ASN A 44 -6.69 -2.15 -15.02
N CYS A 45 -7.29 -1.39 -15.94
CA CYS A 45 -7.99 -0.14 -15.62
C CYS A 45 -9.49 -0.40 -15.36
N PRO A 46 -10.14 0.34 -14.45
CA PRO A 46 -9.56 1.40 -13.60
C PRO A 46 -8.63 0.86 -12.52
N ALA A 47 -7.59 1.61 -12.19
CA ALA A 47 -6.58 1.22 -11.20
C ALA A 47 -6.32 2.31 -10.17
N ILE A 48 -5.97 1.92 -8.94
CA ILE A 48 -5.55 2.80 -7.86
C ILE A 48 -4.22 2.28 -7.30
N PHE A 49 -3.18 3.09 -7.41
CA PHE A 49 -1.86 2.79 -6.88
C PHE A 49 -1.59 3.65 -5.66
N VAL A 50 -1.43 3.04 -4.49
CA VAL A 50 -1.24 3.77 -3.23
C VAL A 50 0.23 3.77 -2.83
N THR A 51 0.76 4.89 -2.38
CA THR A 51 2.14 5.04 -1.93
C THR A 51 2.26 5.93 -0.70
N VAL A 52 3.40 5.83 -0.03
CA VAL A 52 3.84 6.74 1.04
C VAL A 52 4.90 7.65 0.46
N GLN A 53 4.68 8.96 0.49
CA GLN A 53 5.62 9.96 -0.03
C GLN A 53 6.67 10.36 1.01
N GLY A 54 6.30 10.35 2.30
CA GLY A 54 7.19 10.73 3.38
C GLY A 54 6.48 10.74 4.73
N TRP A 55 7.22 11.06 5.79
CA TRP A 55 6.66 11.26 7.12
C TRP A 55 7.49 12.25 7.93
N GLN A 56 6.84 12.90 8.88
CA GLN A 56 7.45 13.83 9.83
C GLN A 56 6.85 13.61 11.22
N PRO A 57 7.51 14.06 12.31
CA PRO A 57 6.90 14.05 13.63
C PRO A 57 5.53 14.74 13.62
N ALA A 58 4.57 14.18 14.36
CA ALA A 58 3.25 14.79 14.47
C ALA A 58 3.32 16.04 15.35
N ASP A 59 2.71 17.13 14.88
CA ASP A 59 2.55 18.36 15.63
C ASP A 59 1.52 18.19 16.76
N SER A 60 1.50 19.12 17.71
CA SER A 60 0.55 19.12 18.84
C SER A 60 -0.93 19.16 18.42
N ASP A 61 -1.21 19.56 17.19
CA ASP A 61 -2.56 19.81 16.69
C ASP A 61 -3.22 18.57 16.07
N CYS A 62 -2.51 17.43 16.06
CA CYS A 62 -3.04 16.16 15.58
C CYS A 62 -3.83 15.45 16.70
N ARG A 63 -4.83 14.62 16.39
CA ARG A 63 -5.52 13.82 17.42
C ARG A 63 -4.61 12.79 18.08
N LEU A 64 -3.67 12.24 17.31
CA LEU A 64 -2.59 11.40 17.82
C LEU A 64 -1.37 12.28 18.13
N THR A 65 -1.12 12.53 19.42
CA THR A 65 0.04 13.31 19.89
C THR A 65 0.97 12.49 20.80
N GLY A 66 2.09 13.10 21.15
CA GLY A 66 3.09 12.57 22.07
C GLY A 66 4.28 11.93 21.37
N LYS A 67 5.18 11.33 22.17
CA LYS A 67 6.42 10.75 21.65
C LYS A 67 6.11 9.70 20.58
N HIS A 68 6.90 9.73 19.50
CA HIS A 68 6.86 8.79 18.38
C HIS A 68 5.59 8.80 17.50
N ALA A 69 4.68 9.77 17.70
CA ALA A 69 3.62 10.03 16.73
C ALA A 69 4.21 10.69 15.49
N ASN A 70 3.85 10.20 14.31
CA ASN A 70 4.29 10.72 13.02
C ASN A 70 3.08 11.07 12.14
N LYS A 71 3.17 12.18 11.42
CA LYS A 71 2.29 12.54 10.31
C LYS A 71 2.88 11.97 9.03
N VAL A 72 2.19 11.01 8.43
CA VAL A 72 2.60 10.32 7.20
C VAL A 72 1.86 10.93 6.02
N GLN A 73 2.59 11.28 4.97
CA GLN A 73 2.04 11.75 3.70
C GLN A 73 1.81 10.55 2.78
N LEU A 74 0.57 10.38 2.33
CA LEU A 74 0.18 9.34 1.38
C LEU A 74 -0.31 9.96 0.09
N ALA A 75 -0.17 9.19 -0.98
CA ALA A 75 -0.68 9.50 -2.29
C ALA A 75 -1.32 8.27 -2.92
N ALA A 76 -2.37 8.49 -3.70
CA ALA A 76 -2.99 7.50 -4.53
C ALA A 76 -3.09 8.00 -5.97
N PHE A 77 -2.51 7.25 -6.89
CA PHE A 77 -2.59 7.50 -8.31
C PHE A 77 -3.79 6.76 -8.89
N VAL A 78 -4.79 7.51 -9.30
CA VAL A 78 -6.05 7.01 -9.86
C VAL A 78 -5.95 7.03 -11.38
N VAL A 79 -5.98 5.84 -11.98
CA VAL A 79 -5.83 5.65 -13.42
C VAL A 79 -7.14 5.17 -14.03
N PHE A 80 -7.60 5.87 -15.05
CA PHE A 80 -8.80 5.51 -15.79
C PHE A 80 -8.50 5.46 -17.30
N LYS A 81 -9.00 4.43 -17.97
CA LYS A 81 -8.82 4.23 -19.42
C LYS A 81 -10.17 4.20 -20.11
N HIS A 82 -10.31 5.01 -21.15
CA HIS A 82 -11.49 5.00 -22.01
C HIS A 82 -11.15 5.60 -23.38
N ALA A 83 -11.83 5.13 -24.44
CA ALA A 83 -11.59 5.60 -25.81
C ALA A 83 -12.00 7.07 -25.99
N ASP A 84 -13.20 7.42 -25.52
CA ASP A 84 -13.68 8.80 -25.46
C ASP A 84 -12.96 9.59 -24.36
N ARG A 85 -12.36 10.73 -24.73
CA ARG A 85 -11.57 11.62 -23.86
C ARG A 85 -12.40 12.27 -22.75
N ASN A 86 -13.65 12.65 -23.03
CA ASN A 86 -14.53 13.28 -22.04
C ASN A 86 -14.97 12.27 -20.99
N LYS A 87 -15.36 11.07 -21.43
CA LYS A 87 -15.70 9.96 -20.52
C LYS A 87 -14.51 9.51 -19.69
N ARG A 88 -13.30 9.53 -20.29
CA ARG A 88 -12.05 9.21 -19.60
C ARG A 88 -11.76 10.18 -18.46
N MET A 89 -11.83 11.47 -18.74
CA MET A 89 -11.63 12.53 -17.74
C MET A 89 -12.68 12.45 -16.63
N ALA A 90 -13.97 12.38 -17.00
CA ALA A 90 -15.06 12.33 -16.03
C ALA A 90 -14.98 11.06 -15.15
N GLY A 91 -14.64 9.91 -15.73
CA GLY A 91 -14.47 8.66 -14.98
C GLY A 91 -13.32 8.73 -13.98
N ALA A 92 -12.17 9.31 -14.37
CA ALA A 92 -11.05 9.52 -13.46
C ALA A 92 -11.40 10.49 -12.33
N MET A 93 -12.06 11.61 -12.65
CA MET A 93 -12.48 12.62 -11.67
C MET A 93 -13.42 12.03 -10.61
N LEU A 94 -14.48 11.34 -11.06
CA LEU A 94 -15.46 10.72 -10.16
C LEU A 94 -14.81 9.64 -9.27
N LEU A 95 -13.86 8.89 -9.82
CA LEU A 95 -13.16 7.86 -9.06
C LEU A 95 -12.22 8.49 -8.00
N ALA A 96 -11.52 9.57 -8.35
CA ALA A 96 -10.67 10.31 -7.44
C ALA A 96 -11.48 10.98 -6.31
N GLU A 97 -12.59 11.63 -6.65
CA GLU A 97 -13.51 12.23 -5.67
C GLU A 97 -14.07 11.17 -4.71
N ARG A 98 -14.52 10.03 -5.24
CA ARG A 98 -15.00 8.93 -4.40
C ARG A 98 -13.91 8.39 -3.48
N LEU A 99 -12.66 8.28 -3.94
CA LEU A 99 -11.55 7.89 -3.10
C LEU A 99 -11.33 8.89 -1.95
N GLY A 100 -11.35 10.20 -2.24
CA GLY A 100 -11.28 11.24 -1.22
C GLY A 100 -12.37 11.11 -0.17
N ILE A 101 -13.63 10.86 -0.58
CA ILE A 101 -14.77 10.64 0.34
C ILE A 101 -14.56 9.37 1.17
N VAL A 102 -14.13 8.26 0.56
CA VAL A 102 -13.85 6.99 1.25
C VAL A 102 -12.81 7.19 2.36
N MET A 103 -11.74 7.94 2.05
CA MET A 103 -10.70 8.23 3.02
C MET A 103 -11.22 9.15 4.12
N ARG A 104 -11.93 10.23 3.78
CA ARG A 104 -12.54 11.15 4.76
C ARG A 104 -13.46 10.45 5.77
N GLN A 105 -14.22 9.45 5.32
CA GLN A 105 -15.14 8.68 6.17
C GLN A 105 -14.45 7.57 6.98
N TRP A 106 -13.16 7.34 6.78
CA TRP A 106 -12.44 6.28 7.48
C TRP A 106 -12.04 6.73 8.89
N GLU A 107 -12.52 5.98 9.89
CA GLU A 107 -12.20 6.19 11.30
C GLU A 107 -11.38 5.00 11.85
N PRO A 108 -10.11 4.87 11.45
CA PRO A 108 -9.29 3.70 11.77
C PRO A 108 -9.05 3.52 13.27
N MET A 109 -9.07 4.58 14.09
CA MET A 109 -8.90 4.44 15.54
C MET A 109 -9.97 3.53 16.18
N ARG A 110 -11.20 3.52 15.64
CA ARG A 110 -12.27 2.60 16.08
C ARG A 110 -12.07 1.17 15.58
N GLU A 111 -11.48 1.01 14.40
CA GLU A 111 -11.24 -0.28 13.74
C GLU A 111 -9.97 -0.97 14.31
N THR A 112 -8.90 -0.20 14.54
CA THR A 112 -7.58 -0.65 15.01
C THR A 112 -7.54 -1.01 16.50
N ALA A 113 -8.37 -0.37 17.33
CA ALA A 113 -8.52 -0.74 18.75
C ALA A 113 -8.99 -2.19 18.97
N ASN A 114 -9.61 -2.80 17.95
CA ASN A 114 -10.10 -4.18 18.00
C ASN A 114 -9.20 -5.17 17.23
N ALA A 115 -8.14 -4.71 16.57
CA ALA A 115 -7.41 -5.49 15.57
C ALA A 115 -6.00 -5.92 16.00
N ASN A 116 -5.59 -5.69 17.25
CA ASN A 116 -4.23 -5.99 17.75
C ASN A 116 -3.10 -5.50 16.83
N LEU A 117 -3.30 -4.37 16.16
CA LEU A 117 -2.28 -3.81 15.28
C LEU A 117 -1.14 -3.20 16.10
N PRO A 118 0.12 -3.29 15.64
CA PRO A 118 1.27 -2.71 16.35
C PRO A 118 1.31 -1.18 16.30
N VAL A 119 0.27 -0.54 15.74
CA VAL A 119 0.16 0.91 15.55
C VAL A 119 -1.28 1.38 15.75
N THR A 120 -1.42 2.55 16.36
CA THR A 120 -2.65 3.34 16.30
C THR A 120 -2.63 4.21 15.05
N ILE A 121 -3.74 4.25 14.30
CA ILE A 121 -3.90 5.09 13.12
C ILE A 121 -5.04 6.08 13.37
N ALA A 122 -4.79 7.38 13.19
CA ALA A 122 -5.82 8.41 13.27
C ALA A 122 -6.64 8.50 11.98
N GLY A 123 -7.86 9.03 12.08
CA GLY A 123 -8.57 9.52 10.89
C GLY A 123 -7.81 10.67 10.21
N LEU A 124 -8.32 11.12 9.08
CA LEU A 124 -7.77 12.31 8.42
C LEU A 124 -8.05 13.56 9.25
N GLU A 125 -7.02 14.39 9.43
CA GLU A 125 -7.14 15.70 10.09
C GLU A 125 -7.56 16.79 9.10
N ALA A 126 -7.19 16.61 7.82
CA ALA A 126 -7.59 17.45 6.71
C ALA A 126 -8.08 16.57 5.56
N ASP A 127 -9.02 17.08 4.76
CA ASP A 127 -9.53 16.37 3.59
C ASP A 127 -8.39 16.07 2.60
N ALA A 128 -8.54 14.97 1.86
CA ALA A 128 -7.61 14.64 0.78
C ALA A 128 -7.71 15.69 -0.34
N THR A 129 -6.58 16.06 -0.92
CA THR A 129 -6.54 16.91 -2.11
C THR A 129 -6.52 16.04 -3.36
N CYS A 130 -6.93 16.61 -4.49
CA CYS A 130 -7.06 15.90 -5.76
C CYS A 130 -6.51 16.77 -6.89
N GLU A 131 -5.47 16.29 -7.56
CA GLU A 131 -4.79 16.99 -8.64
C GLU A 131 -4.86 16.20 -9.94
N ASN A 132 -5.12 16.90 -11.05
CA ASN A 132 -5.10 16.28 -12.38
C ASN A 132 -3.67 16.29 -12.91
N LEU A 133 -3.07 15.12 -13.05
CA LEU A 133 -1.74 14.97 -13.64
C LEU A 133 -1.84 14.90 -15.17
N TYR A 134 -2.49 15.88 -15.79
CA TYR A 134 -2.70 15.90 -17.24
C TYR A 134 -1.37 16.01 -17.99
N GLY A 135 -1.22 15.21 -19.05
CA GLY A 135 -0.09 15.30 -19.96
C GLY A 135 -0.40 14.72 -21.33
N ARG A 136 0.28 15.22 -22.38
CA ARG A 136 0.12 14.69 -23.74
C ARG A 136 0.45 13.21 -23.85
N ALA A 137 1.43 12.73 -23.07
CA ALA A 137 1.82 11.33 -23.02
C ALA A 137 0.69 10.43 -22.47
N LEU A 138 -0.05 10.89 -21.46
CA LEU A 138 -1.21 10.17 -20.91
C LEU A 138 -2.37 10.12 -21.90
N ASP A 139 -2.61 11.24 -22.57
CA ASP A 139 -3.66 11.34 -23.59
C ASP A 139 -3.38 10.39 -24.76
N ALA A 140 -2.12 10.28 -25.20
CA ALA A 140 -1.66 9.33 -26.21
C ALA A 140 -1.78 7.86 -25.75
N ALA A 141 -1.56 7.58 -24.45
CA ALA A 141 -1.81 6.27 -23.86
C ALA A 141 -3.31 5.94 -23.71
N GLY A 142 -4.20 6.90 -23.99
CA GLY A 142 -5.64 6.76 -23.82
C GLY A 142 -6.07 6.69 -22.36
N GLN A 143 -5.29 7.30 -21.45
CA GLN A 143 -5.48 7.24 -20.00
C GLN A 143 -5.63 8.66 -19.39
N ALA A 144 -6.35 8.73 -18.28
CA ALA A 144 -6.35 9.88 -17.39
C ALA A 144 -5.77 9.46 -16.04
N LEU A 145 -5.02 10.37 -15.43
CA LEU A 145 -4.31 10.15 -14.18
C LEU A 145 -4.63 11.31 -13.22
N PHE A 146 -5.11 10.95 -12.03
CA PHE A 146 -5.32 11.88 -10.93
C PHE A 146 -4.47 11.46 -9.74
N LEU A 147 -3.90 12.43 -9.05
CA LEU A 147 -3.23 12.27 -7.78
C LEU A 147 -4.21 12.63 -6.68
N VAL A 148 -4.43 11.73 -5.74
CA VAL A 148 -5.16 12.01 -4.49
C VAL A 148 -4.16 11.94 -3.35
N ASP A 149 -3.89 13.04 -2.67
CA ASP A 149 -2.91 13.10 -1.58
C ASP A 149 -3.57 13.49 -0.25
N TRP A 150 -3.04 12.95 0.84
CA TRP A 150 -3.51 13.29 2.18
C TRP A 150 -2.45 12.99 3.23
N HIS A 151 -2.72 13.47 4.45
CA HIS A 151 -1.88 13.20 5.61
C HIS A 151 -2.65 12.41 6.66
N GLN A 152 -1.96 11.47 7.29
CA GLN A 152 -2.55 10.66 8.35
C GLN A 152 -1.55 10.42 9.47
N CYS A 153 -2.01 10.59 10.71
CA CYS A 153 -1.16 10.41 11.87
C CYS A 153 -1.14 8.96 12.31
N VAL A 154 0.04 8.47 12.65
CA VAL A 154 0.26 7.11 13.16
C VAL A 154 1.17 7.14 14.37
N LYS A 155 0.89 6.25 15.31
CA LYS A 155 1.69 6.10 16.53
C LYS A 155 1.98 4.61 16.76
N PRO A 156 3.26 4.20 16.86
CA PRO A 156 3.58 2.85 17.27
C PRO A 156 3.09 2.56 18.69
N GLU A 157 2.54 1.36 18.90
CA GLU A 157 2.17 0.84 20.23
C GLU A 157 3.21 -0.15 20.77
N VAL A 158 4.24 -0.48 19.98
CA VAL A 158 5.32 -1.40 20.35
C VAL A 158 6.50 -0.68 21.01
N PRO A 159 7.22 -1.34 21.94
CA PRO A 159 8.48 -0.82 22.50
C PRO A 159 9.51 -0.50 21.40
N MET A 160 10.33 0.53 21.62
CA MET A 160 11.31 1.02 20.64
C MET A 160 12.30 -0.07 20.19
N GLU A 161 12.58 -1.04 21.06
CA GLU A 161 13.50 -2.16 20.80
C GLU A 161 12.93 -3.18 19.80
N GLN A 162 11.61 -3.24 19.66
CA GLN A 162 10.91 -4.13 18.72
C GLN A 162 10.61 -3.46 17.37
N ILE A 163 10.92 -2.16 17.22
CA ILE A 163 10.79 -1.44 15.95
C ILE A 163 11.81 -1.92 14.91
N TRP A 164 12.86 -2.65 15.28
CA TRP A 164 13.79 -3.26 14.32
C TRP A 164 13.41 -4.70 13.96
N ASP A 165 12.57 -5.36 14.77
CA ASP A 165 12.26 -6.79 14.66
C ASP A 165 11.26 -7.13 13.54
N LEU A 166 10.63 -6.13 12.89
CA LEU A 166 9.82 -6.37 11.67
C LEU A 166 10.54 -6.03 10.36
N LEU A 167 11.84 -5.73 10.40
CA LEU A 167 12.74 -5.88 9.23
C LEU A 167 13.42 -7.25 9.21
N ALA A 168 13.29 -8.02 10.29
CA ALA A 168 13.77 -9.39 10.33
C ALA A 168 12.90 -10.23 9.40
N VAL A 169 13.41 -10.47 8.19
CA VAL A 169 12.97 -11.61 7.40
C VAL A 169 13.28 -12.83 8.26
N GLY A 170 12.25 -13.45 8.83
CA GLY A 170 12.38 -14.73 9.49
C GLY A 170 12.82 -15.75 8.46
N ILE A 171 14.13 -15.94 8.29
CA ILE A 171 14.68 -17.08 7.56
C ILE A 171 14.42 -18.28 8.47
N VAL A 172 13.26 -18.90 8.29
CA VAL A 172 13.02 -20.23 8.85
C VAL A 172 13.85 -21.18 8.01
N ASP A 173 15.04 -21.49 8.51
CA ASP A 173 15.89 -22.52 7.94
C ASP A 173 15.19 -23.86 8.20
N ASN A 174 14.31 -24.25 7.28
CA ASN A 174 13.64 -25.54 7.31
C ASN A 174 14.66 -26.60 6.89
N THR A 175 15.63 -26.89 7.74
CA THR A 175 16.46 -28.09 7.59
C THR A 175 15.56 -29.30 7.70
N ARG A 176 15.07 -29.80 6.57
CA ARG A 176 14.58 -31.18 6.47
C ARG A 176 15.79 -32.07 6.71
N GLY A 177 15.90 -32.60 7.93
CA GLY A 177 16.79 -33.71 8.22
C GLY A 177 16.34 -34.90 7.38
N GLY A 178 16.95 -35.07 6.21
CA GLY A 178 16.81 -36.29 5.44
C GLY A 178 17.48 -37.41 6.21
N THR A 179 16.71 -38.34 6.78
CA THR A 179 17.27 -39.65 7.13
C THR A 179 17.60 -40.37 5.84
N VAL A 180 18.88 -40.39 5.49
CA VAL A 180 19.41 -41.27 4.45
C VAL A 180 19.23 -42.71 4.96
N PRO A 181 18.50 -43.59 4.25
CA PRO A 181 18.51 -45.01 4.57
C PRO A 181 19.95 -45.52 4.49
N ALA A 182 20.39 -46.32 5.45
CA ALA A 182 21.79 -46.73 5.63
C ALA A 182 22.45 -47.49 4.44
N ASP A 183 21.72 -47.69 3.33
CA ASP A 183 22.17 -48.49 2.18
C ASP A 183 22.38 -47.69 0.88
N ALA A 184 22.40 -46.36 0.90
CA ALA A 184 22.72 -45.55 -0.29
C ALA A 184 24.10 -44.89 -0.16
N ALA A 185 25.15 -45.69 -0.23
CA ALA A 185 26.49 -45.20 -0.50
C ALA A 185 26.63 -44.82 -1.99
N ASP A 186 27.16 -43.63 -2.22
CA ASP A 186 27.92 -43.23 -3.41
C ASP A 186 27.15 -43.06 -4.74
N THR A 187 26.39 -41.97 -4.86
CA THR A 187 26.30 -41.23 -6.14
C THR A 187 26.19 -39.73 -5.84
N GLY A 188 27.13 -38.94 -6.37
CA GLY A 188 27.32 -37.52 -6.11
C GLY A 188 26.19 -36.62 -6.63
N VAL A 189 25.02 -36.68 -5.99
CA VAL A 189 23.91 -35.75 -6.22
C VAL A 189 24.00 -34.63 -5.19
N VAL A 190 24.32 -33.42 -5.67
CA VAL A 190 24.24 -32.19 -4.88
C VAL A 190 22.79 -32.01 -4.41
N PRO A 191 22.52 -31.78 -3.11
CA PRO A 191 21.16 -31.57 -2.65
C PRO A 191 20.59 -30.31 -3.29
N VAL A 192 19.45 -30.45 -3.97
CA VAL A 192 18.66 -29.31 -4.43
C VAL A 192 18.02 -28.69 -3.20
N VAL A 193 18.60 -27.60 -2.70
CA VAL A 193 17.97 -26.74 -1.69
C VAL A 193 16.82 -26.01 -2.38
N THR A 194 15.60 -26.28 -1.95
CA THR A 194 14.41 -25.55 -2.41
C THR A 194 13.97 -24.68 -1.24
N ASP A 195 14.32 -23.40 -1.27
CA ASP A 195 13.90 -22.45 -0.24
C ASP A 195 12.41 -22.14 -0.40
N ASP A 196 11.62 -22.62 0.57
CA ASP A 196 10.17 -22.41 0.61
C ASP A 196 9.90 -21.15 1.44
N VAL A 197 9.84 -19.99 0.77
CA VAL A 197 9.59 -18.69 1.42
C VAL A 197 8.12 -18.62 1.87
N LYS A 198 7.87 -18.63 3.17
CA LYS A 198 6.53 -18.42 3.75
C LYS A 198 6.47 -17.11 4.52
N PHE A 199 5.52 -16.26 4.14
CA PHE A 199 5.20 -15.03 4.86
C PHE A 199 4.34 -15.37 6.09
N ILE A 200 4.74 -14.86 7.25
CA ILE A 200 3.97 -15.01 8.49
C ILE A 200 2.73 -14.11 8.37
N GLN A 201 1.54 -14.72 8.32
CA GLN A 201 0.29 -13.98 8.52
C GLN A 201 0.15 -13.71 10.02
N THR A 202 0.17 -12.42 10.38
CA THR A 202 -0.31 -11.94 11.69
C THR A 202 -1.65 -11.25 11.48
#